data_AF-A0A7J2JY10-F1
#
_entry.id   AF-A0A7J2JY10-F1
#
_cell.length_a   1.000
_cell.length_b   1.000
_cell.length_c   1.000
_cell.angle_alpha   90.00
_cell.angle_beta   90.00
_cell.angle_gamma   90.00
#
_symmetry.space_group_name_H-M   'P 1'
#
loop_
_entity.id
_entity.type
_entity.pdbx_description
1 polymer ?
#
loop_
_entity_poly.entity_id
_entity_poly.type
_entity_poly.pdbx_seq_one_letter_code
_entity_poly.pdbx_strand_id
1 'polypeptide(L)'
;MGRACFKAWGRGDQEESGSLPEARLRLLVRAFRTRYWTPGTDFIREVVSAVKGHARNGDFLLLSEKAICTSLGRLVDEAGIKPSSLSKALALWVKWVWGYVLGPFCHLKPETLVKLRSYPLNEGARHKQVALRLAGFLAALMWGSEGGIDASNLPFSFVSIPLEPELAAGLAGGIAERIRLELGIDLTVLIIDSDRTYKLGPFYISPRPTAVRGIVGRLGALAYVLGNALGLKSYATPVASSRPDIKPELALRLASVASRAMGHGAGRDVWEMASRFGVELTGVSWSMLASVEHRPIVLIRFSRPRGRPGRMGRPSPGLPGSPS
;
A
#
# COMPACT_ATOMS: atom_id res chain seq x y z
N MET A 1 27.78 29.93 57.71
CA MET A 1 28.10 30.03 56.26
C MET A 1 27.60 28.76 55.60
N GLY A 2 26.67 28.71 54.67
CA GLY A 2 25.94 29.75 53.97
C GLY A 2 25.18 29.08 52.81
N ARG A 3 23.85 29.25 52.83
CA ARG A 3 22.87 29.13 51.73
C ARG A 3 22.38 27.74 51.29
N ALA A 4 21.16 27.46 51.74
CA ALA A 4 20.13 26.74 51.03
C ALA A 4 19.77 27.39 49.68
N CYS A 5 19.22 26.62 48.73
CA CYS A 5 18.16 27.12 47.86
C CYS A 5 17.34 25.97 47.23
N PHE A 6 16.08 25.89 47.67
CA PHE A 6 14.94 25.33 46.95
C PHE A 6 14.65 26.18 45.70
N LYS A 7 14.16 25.56 44.60
CA LYS A 7 13.26 26.07 43.52
C LYS A 7 13.52 25.26 42.25
N ALA A 8 12.59 24.97 41.35
CA ALA A 8 11.14 25.08 41.28
C ALA A 8 10.69 24.34 39.99
N TRP A 9 9.41 24.04 39.91
CA TRP A 9 8.70 23.47 38.76
C TRP A 9 8.98 24.14 37.40
N GLY A 10 8.83 23.33 36.36
CA GLY A 10 8.39 23.78 35.04
C GLY A 10 7.28 22.86 34.53
N ARG A 11 6.03 23.12 34.94
CA ARG A 11 4.85 22.77 34.14
C ARG A 11 4.84 23.76 32.98
N GLY A 12 4.98 23.26 31.76
CA GLY A 12 4.51 23.99 30.60
C GLY A 12 3.02 23.71 30.49
N ASP A 13 2.21 24.69 30.86
CA ASP A 13 0.82 24.76 30.42
C ASP A 13 0.82 24.82 28.89
N GLN A 14 0.25 23.80 28.26
CA GLN A 14 -0.38 23.99 26.96
C GLN A 14 -1.86 23.77 27.16
N GLU A 15 -2.57 24.87 26.93
CA GLU A 15 -4.01 25.03 26.92
C GLU A 15 -4.72 23.88 26.22
N GLU A 16 -5.87 23.56 26.81
CA GLU A 16 -6.91 22.73 26.23
C GLU A 16 -7.23 23.16 24.80
N SER A 17 -6.94 22.28 23.85
CA SER A 17 -7.73 22.19 22.63
C SER A 17 -7.97 20.70 22.34
N GLY A 18 -9.23 20.32 22.26
CA GLY A 18 -9.68 18.94 22.17
C GLY A 18 -9.14 18.24 20.92
N SER A 19 -8.08 17.45 21.08
CA SER A 19 -7.82 16.23 20.32
C SER A 19 -6.78 15.40 21.05
N LEU A 20 -7.12 14.15 21.41
CA LEU A 20 -6.18 13.23 22.05
C LEU A 20 -4.98 13.00 21.11
N PRO A 21 -3.72 13.07 21.59
CA PRO A 21 -2.56 12.90 20.72
C PRO A 21 -2.51 11.45 20.19
N GLU A 22 -2.64 11.30 18.87
CA GLU A 22 -2.54 10.04 18.11
C GLU A 22 -1.23 9.24 18.37
N ALA A 23 -0.26 9.83 19.07
CA ALA A 23 1.07 9.31 19.33
C ALA A 23 1.15 8.04 20.21
N ARG A 24 0.05 7.56 20.80
CA ARG A 24 0.06 6.37 21.69
C ARG A 24 -0.86 5.22 21.27
N LEU A 25 -1.57 5.32 20.15
CA LEU A 25 -2.47 4.24 19.71
C LEU A 25 -1.68 3.12 19.02
N ARG A 26 -1.82 1.89 19.52
CA ARG A 26 -1.28 0.69 18.89
C ARG A 26 -2.24 0.22 17.80
N LEU A 27 -1.71 -0.17 16.65
CA LEU A 27 -2.51 -0.75 15.57
C LEU A 27 -2.58 -2.28 15.75
N LEU A 28 -3.79 -2.80 15.85
CA LEU A 28 -4.06 -4.22 15.67
C LEU A 28 -4.32 -4.46 14.19
N VAL A 29 -3.64 -5.45 13.61
CA VAL A 29 -3.67 -5.72 12.17
C VAL A 29 -3.99 -7.18 11.96
N ARG A 30 -4.97 -7.46 11.10
CA ARG A 30 -5.34 -8.82 10.72
C ARG A 30 -5.49 -8.90 9.21
N ALA A 31 -4.63 -9.70 8.57
CA ALA A 31 -4.78 -10.07 7.17
C ALA A 31 -5.61 -11.35 7.05
N PHE A 32 -6.47 -11.42 6.04
CA PHE A 32 -7.31 -12.60 5.80
C PHE A 32 -6.79 -13.36 4.59
N ARG A 33 -6.55 -14.65 4.77
CA ARG A 33 -6.24 -15.55 3.67
C ARG A 33 -7.52 -15.89 2.91
N THR A 34 -7.47 -15.79 1.59
CA THR A 34 -8.57 -16.13 0.69
C THR A 34 -8.11 -17.18 -0.33
N ARG A 35 -9.03 -17.61 -1.20
CA ARG A 35 -8.63 -18.22 -2.47
C ARG A 35 -7.97 -17.15 -3.35
N TYR A 36 -7.17 -17.58 -4.31
CA TYR A 36 -6.58 -16.65 -5.27
C TYR A 36 -7.69 -16.04 -6.12
N TRP A 37 -7.80 -14.72 -6.14
CA TRP A 37 -8.84 -14.04 -6.91
C TRP A 37 -8.48 -14.05 -8.39
N THR A 38 -9.39 -14.59 -9.19
CA THR A 38 -9.31 -14.64 -10.66
C THR A 38 -10.44 -13.80 -11.27
N PRO A 39 -10.40 -13.50 -12.58
CA PRO A 39 -11.51 -12.86 -13.26
C PRO A 39 -12.84 -13.56 -12.98
N GLY A 40 -13.87 -12.77 -12.62
CA GLY A 40 -15.20 -13.27 -12.25
C GLY A 40 -15.37 -13.62 -10.77
N THR A 41 -14.33 -13.48 -9.93
CA THR A 41 -14.47 -13.65 -8.48
C THR A 41 -15.41 -12.60 -7.90
N ASP A 42 -16.43 -13.03 -7.13
CA ASP A 42 -17.27 -12.13 -6.34
C ASP A 42 -16.50 -11.67 -5.09
N PHE A 43 -15.59 -10.72 -5.32
CA PHE A 43 -14.73 -10.20 -4.27
C PHE A 43 -15.52 -9.47 -3.18
N ILE A 44 -16.70 -8.90 -3.49
CA ILE A 44 -17.54 -8.24 -2.48
C ILE A 44 -18.04 -9.26 -1.46
N ARG A 45 -18.57 -10.38 -1.93
CA ARG A 45 -19.01 -11.48 -1.05
C ARG A 45 -17.84 -12.06 -0.25
N GLU A 46 -16.68 -12.24 -0.86
CA GLU A 46 -15.48 -12.69 -0.14
C GLU A 46 -15.05 -11.71 0.95
N VAL A 47 -15.08 -10.41 0.66
CA VAL A 47 -14.78 -9.35 1.63
C VAL A 47 -15.74 -9.40 2.81
N VAL A 48 -17.05 -9.39 2.55
CA VAL A 48 -18.07 -9.42 3.62
C VAL A 48 -17.91 -10.70 4.46
N SER A 49 -17.71 -11.85 3.83
CA SER A 49 -17.51 -13.12 4.52
C SER A 49 -16.24 -13.12 5.38
N ALA A 50 -15.15 -12.52 4.92
CA ALA A 50 -13.88 -12.48 5.66
C ALA A 50 -14.01 -11.61 6.93
N VAL A 51 -14.68 -10.46 6.82
CA VAL A 51 -14.78 -9.51 7.94
C VAL A 51 -15.90 -9.84 8.92
N LYS A 52 -16.88 -10.68 8.55
CA LYS A 52 -17.97 -11.13 9.41
C LYS A 52 -17.41 -11.76 10.70
N GLY A 53 -17.91 -11.28 11.86
CA GLY A 53 -17.45 -11.71 13.18
C GLY A 53 -16.11 -11.14 13.64
N HIS A 54 -15.42 -10.34 12.81
CA HIS A 54 -14.10 -9.78 13.10
C HIS A 54 -14.10 -8.25 13.15
N ALA A 55 -14.81 -7.63 12.21
CA ALA A 55 -14.95 -6.18 12.12
C ALA A 55 -15.81 -5.60 13.25
N ARG A 56 -15.53 -4.35 13.60
CA ARG A 56 -16.29 -3.54 14.55
C ARG A 56 -16.42 -2.11 14.03
N ASN A 57 -17.37 -1.38 14.59
CA ASN A 57 -17.56 0.03 14.25
C ASN A 57 -16.27 0.84 14.46
N GLY A 58 -15.93 1.67 13.48
CA GLY A 58 -14.72 2.50 13.47
C GLY A 58 -13.44 1.79 13.06
N ASP A 59 -13.50 0.52 12.63
CA ASP A 59 -12.35 -0.17 12.03
C ASP A 59 -12.01 0.40 10.63
N PHE A 60 -10.82 0.04 10.15
CA PHE A 60 -10.38 0.30 8.78
C PHE A 60 -10.24 -1.02 8.03
N LEU A 61 -10.90 -1.14 6.89
CA LEU A 61 -10.79 -2.25 5.97
C LEU A 61 -9.94 -1.83 4.76
N LEU A 62 -8.85 -2.52 4.51
CA LEU A 62 -7.92 -2.23 3.41
C LEU A 62 -7.93 -3.36 2.41
N LEU A 63 -8.09 -3.01 1.13
CA LEU A 63 -8.21 -3.93 0.02
C LEU A 63 -7.12 -3.66 -1.03
N SER A 64 -6.52 -4.74 -1.55
CA SER A 64 -5.59 -4.63 -2.67
C SER A 64 -6.32 -4.23 -3.95
N GLU A 65 -5.92 -3.11 -4.56
CA GLU A 65 -6.45 -2.66 -5.86
C GLU A 65 -6.25 -3.74 -6.93
N LYS A 66 -5.05 -4.31 -7.04
CA LYS A 66 -4.74 -5.37 -8.00
C LYS A 66 -5.71 -6.54 -7.91
N ALA A 67 -6.01 -6.99 -6.70
CA ALA A 67 -6.92 -8.11 -6.49
C ALA A 67 -8.35 -7.74 -6.94
N ILE A 68 -8.81 -6.51 -6.65
CA ILE A 68 -10.09 -5.99 -7.15
C ILE A 68 -10.09 -5.93 -8.69
N CYS A 69 -9.07 -5.33 -9.31
CA CYS A 69 -8.96 -5.24 -10.77
C CYS A 69 -8.94 -6.61 -11.44
N THR A 70 -8.22 -7.57 -10.85
CA THR A 70 -8.18 -8.97 -11.33
C THR A 70 -9.56 -9.60 -11.27
N SER A 71 -10.27 -9.43 -10.16
CA SER A 71 -11.63 -9.97 -9.97
C SER A 71 -12.62 -9.37 -10.97
N LEU A 72 -12.51 -8.07 -11.23
CA LEU A 72 -13.30 -7.34 -12.22
C LEU A 72 -12.92 -7.67 -13.68
N GLY A 73 -11.92 -8.52 -13.90
CA GLY A 73 -11.44 -8.83 -15.26
C GLY A 73 -10.80 -7.64 -15.98
N ARG A 74 -10.32 -6.63 -15.24
CA ARG A 74 -9.61 -5.47 -15.78
C ARG A 74 -8.18 -5.83 -16.16
N LEU A 75 -8.04 -6.78 -17.07
CA LEU A 75 -6.78 -7.34 -17.52
C LEU A 75 -6.59 -7.08 -19.01
N VAL A 76 -5.34 -6.87 -19.42
CA VAL A 76 -4.92 -6.81 -20.82
C VAL A 76 -3.90 -7.90 -21.05
N ASP A 77 -4.08 -8.69 -22.10
CA ASP A 77 -3.04 -9.61 -22.56
C ASP A 77 -2.05 -8.86 -23.46
N GLU A 78 -0.84 -8.65 -22.96
CA GLU A 78 0.21 -7.94 -23.69
C GLU A 78 0.77 -8.76 -24.85
N ALA A 79 0.55 -10.07 -24.91
CA ALA A 79 1.06 -10.92 -25.99
C ALA A 79 0.54 -10.47 -27.36
N GLY A 80 -0.71 -10.01 -27.43
CA GLY A 80 -1.36 -9.49 -28.64
C GLY A 80 -1.00 -8.04 -28.99
N ILE A 81 -0.21 -7.34 -28.16
CA ILE A 81 0.09 -5.93 -28.37
C ILE A 81 1.25 -5.78 -29.37
N LYS A 82 1.01 -4.98 -30.41
CA LYS A 82 2.06 -4.59 -31.38
C LYS A 82 2.81 -3.35 -30.88
N PRO A 83 4.11 -3.43 -30.57
CA PRO A 83 4.88 -2.29 -30.10
C PRO A 83 5.19 -1.30 -31.23
N SER A 84 4.97 -0.01 -30.98
CA SER A 84 5.44 1.10 -31.83
C SER A 84 6.94 1.35 -31.67
N SER A 85 7.55 2.10 -32.60
CA SER A 85 8.94 2.56 -32.50
C SER A 85 9.21 3.31 -31.20
N LEU A 86 8.26 4.14 -30.74
CA LEU A 86 8.37 4.84 -29.46
C LEU A 86 8.43 3.86 -28.28
N SER A 87 7.55 2.86 -28.24
CA SER A 87 7.55 1.86 -27.17
C SER A 87 8.83 1.01 -27.14
N LYS A 88 9.41 0.70 -28.30
CA LYS A 88 10.72 0.03 -28.42
C LYS A 88 11.85 0.93 -27.91
N ALA A 89 11.83 2.21 -28.25
CA ALA A 89 12.78 3.19 -27.70
C ALA A 89 12.64 3.31 -26.17
N LEU A 90 11.42 3.27 -25.63
CA LEU A 90 11.18 3.28 -24.20
C LEU A 90 11.66 1.99 -23.50
N ALA A 91 11.61 0.84 -24.16
CA ALA A 91 12.21 -0.39 -23.62
C ALA A 91 13.74 -0.27 -23.53
N LEU A 92 14.37 0.33 -24.54
CA LEU A 92 15.80 0.66 -24.51
C LEU A 92 16.13 1.72 -23.44
N TRP A 93 15.25 2.70 -23.23
CA TRP A 93 15.35 3.68 -22.16
C TRP A 93 15.38 3.01 -20.78
N VAL A 94 14.50 2.03 -20.53
CA VAL A 94 14.53 1.26 -19.28
C VAL A 94 15.86 0.50 -19.15
N LYS A 95 16.31 -0.15 -20.22
CA LYS A 95 17.56 -0.92 -20.20
C LYS A 95 18.79 -0.07 -19.91
N TRP A 96 18.92 1.04 -20.62
CA TRP A 96 20.14 1.86 -20.62
C TRP A 96 20.07 3.02 -19.64
N VAL A 97 19.03 3.84 -19.74
CA VAL A 97 18.93 5.05 -18.93
C VAL A 97 18.59 4.70 -17.49
N TRP A 98 17.58 3.86 -17.25
CA TRP A 98 17.30 3.40 -15.89
C TRP A 98 18.35 2.42 -15.36
N GLY A 99 18.84 1.49 -16.19
CA GLY A 99 19.84 0.51 -15.75
C GLY A 99 21.19 1.10 -15.33
N TYR A 100 21.60 2.23 -15.93
CA TYR A 100 22.96 2.78 -15.71
C TYR A 100 23.01 4.21 -15.19
N VAL A 101 21.97 5.03 -15.40
CA VAL A 101 21.98 6.45 -15.02
C VAL A 101 20.96 6.76 -13.93
N LEU A 102 19.67 6.70 -14.26
CA LEU A 102 18.60 7.07 -13.34
C LEU A 102 18.47 6.08 -12.17
N GLY A 103 18.72 4.79 -12.39
CA GLY A 103 18.65 3.79 -11.34
C GLY A 103 19.67 4.03 -10.22
N PRO A 104 20.98 4.14 -10.52
CA PRO A 104 21.99 4.52 -9.53
C PRO A 104 21.71 5.88 -8.88
N PHE A 105 21.31 6.88 -9.66
CA PHE A 105 20.94 8.21 -9.16
C PHE A 105 19.73 8.17 -8.19
N CYS A 106 18.79 7.26 -8.42
CA CYS A 106 17.66 7.00 -7.54
C CYS A 106 17.95 5.97 -6.44
N HIS A 107 19.21 5.62 -6.19
CA HIS A 107 19.61 4.67 -5.15
C HIS A 107 18.85 3.32 -5.24
N LEU A 108 18.58 2.84 -6.46
CA LEU A 108 17.94 1.54 -6.64
C LEU A 108 18.85 0.42 -6.15
N LYS A 109 18.23 -0.65 -5.65
CA LYS A 109 18.97 -1.81 -5.16
C LYS A 109 19.79 -2.46 -6.28
N PRO A 110 20.97 -3.04 -5.98
CA PRO A 110 21.78 -3.73 -6.98
C PRO A 110 21.01 -4.79 -7.76
N GLU A 111 20.14 -5.56 -7.10
CA GLU A 111 19.35 -6.60 -7.75
C GLU A 111 18.37 -6.01 -8.77
N THR A 112 17.77 -4.86 -8.46
CA THR A 112 16.91 -4.12 -9.38
C THR A 112 17.72 -3.62 -10.58
N LEU A 113 18.91 -3.06 -10.35
CA LEU A 113 19.77 -2.59 -11.44
C LEU A 113 20.14 -3.71 -12.41
N VAL A 114 20.45 -4.92 -11.90
CA VAL A 114 20.73 -6.09 -12.75
C VAL A 114 19.52 -6.45 -13.62
N LYS A 115 18.31 -6.46 -13.05
CA LYS A 115 17.06 -6.70 -13.81
C LYS A 115 16.83 -5.65 -14.90
N LEU A 116 17.07 -4.38 -14.59
CA LEU A 116 16.93 -3.29 -15.55
C LEU A 116 17.94 -3.41 -16.69
N ARG A 117 19.20 -3.73 -16.39
CA ARG A 117 20.24 -3.91 -17.43
C ARG A 117 19.99 -5.13 -18.32
N SER A 118 19.24 -6.10 -17.81
CA SER A 118 18.79 -7.29 -18.54
C SER A 118 17.33 -7.20 -19.01
N TYR A 119 16.77 -5.99 -19.10
CA TYR A 119 15.37 -5.78 -19.41
C TYR A 119 14.95 -6.45 -20.73
N PRO A 120 13.87 -7.25 -20.75
CA PRO A 120 13.41 -7.99 -21.92
C PRO A 120 12.82 -7.01 -22.94
N LEU A 121 13.49 -6.82 -24.07
CA LEU A 121 13.12 -5.75 -25.00
C LEU A 121 11.79 -5.99 -25.71
N ASN A 122 11.41 -7.24 -25.99
CA ASN A 122 10.17 -7.56 -26.70
C ASN A 122 8.95 -7.38 -25.79
N GLU A 123 8.95 -8.07 -24.65
CA GLU A 123 7.93 -8.00 -23.60
C GLU A 123 7.85 -6.56 -23.06
N GLY A 124 9.01 -5.97 -22.77
CA GLY A 124 9.10 -4.60 -22.31
C GLY A 124 8.53 -3.59 -23.29
N ALA A 125 8.79 -3.71 -24.60
CA ALA A 125 8.21 -2.80 -25.59
C ALA A 125 6.68 -2.95 -25.67
N ARG A 126 6.14 -4.16 -25.51
CA ARG A 126 4.68 -4.38 -25.44
C ARG A 126 4.09 -3.70 -24.21
N HIS A 127 4.74 -3.86 -23.06
CA HIS A 127 4.34 -3.20 -21.81
C HIS A 127 4.35 -1.67 -21.95
N LYS A 128 5.44 -1.12 -22.49
CA LYS A 128 5.54 0.32 -22.81
C LYS A 128 4.43 0.80 -23.72
N GLN A 129 4.03 -0.01 -24.69
CA GLN A 129 2.94 0.34 -25.58
C GLN A 129 1.59 0.42 -24.84
N VAL A 130 1.34 -0.46 -23.87
CA VAL A 130 0.16 -0.41 -23.00
C VAL A 130 0.21 0.81 -22.09
N ALA A 131 1.33 1.03 -21.39
CA ALA A 131 1.51 2.19 -20.52
C ALA A 131 1.34 3.53 -21.25
N LEU A 132 1.88 3.65 -22.47
CA LEU A 132 1.69 4.84 -23.31
C LEU A 132 0.22 5.11 -23.62
N ARG A 133 -0.55 4.06 -23.93
CA ARG A 133 -1.97 4.20 -24.32
C ARG A 133 -2.86 4.55 -23.13
N LEU A 134 -2.58 3.96 -21.96
CA LEU A 134 -3.49 4.05 -20.81
C LEU A 134 -3.09 5.15 -19.81
N ALA A 135 -1.79 5.37 -19.59
CA ALA A 135 -1.28 6.27 -18.57
C ALA A 135 -0.45 7.44 -19.12
N GLY A 136 -0.12 7.39 -20.42
CA GLY A 136 0.60 8.45 -21.12
C GLY A 136 2.12 8.39 -20.97
N PHE A 137 2.78 9.37 -21.57
CA PHE A 137 4.23 9.35 -21.77
C PHE A 137 5.04 9.40 -20.45
N LEU A 138 4.65 10.26 -19.50
CA LEU A 138 5.37 10.40 -18.23
C LEU A 138 5.31 9.12 -17.37
N ALA A 139 4.20 8.39 -17.44
CA ALA A 139 4.07 7.09 -16.81
C ALA A 139 4.91 6.03 -17.54
N ALA A 140 4.88 6.02 -18.88
CA ALA A 140 5.66 5.07 -19.67
C ALA A 140 7.19 5.30 -19.59
N LEU A 141 7.66 6.48 -19.18
CA LEU A 141 9.07 6.74 -18.89
C LEU A 141 9.59 6.01 -17.64
N MET A 142 8.71 5.59 -16.72
CA MET A 142 9.08 4.85 -15.52
C MET A 142 9.65 3.47 -15.87
N TRP A 143 10.25 2.77 -14.91
CA TRP A 143 10.61 1.35 -15.08
C TRP A 143 9.72 0.39 -14.27
N GLY A 144 8.97 0.94 -13.32
CA GLY A 144 7.93 0.29 -12.52
C GLY A 144 6.95 1.36 -12.04
N SER A 145 5.75 1.00 -11.58
CA SER A 145 4.68 1.99 -11.29
C SER A 145 4.32 2.81 -12.55
N GLU A 146 4.09 2.13 -13.67
CA GLU A 146 3.78 2.74 -14.98
C GLU A 146 2.32 3.22 -15.06
N GLY A 147 1.94 4.08 -14.10
CA GLY A 147 0.57 4.55 -13.93
C GLY A 147 -0.32 3.64 -13.09
N GLY A 148 0.25 2.67 -12.38
CA GLY A 148 -0.48 1.64 -11.62
C GLY A 148 -0.80 0.37 -12.42
N ILE A 149 -0.28 0.26 -13.65
CA ILE A 149 -0.33 -0.97 -14.43
C ILE A 149 0.66 -1.96 -13.80
N ASP A 150 0.19 -3.18 -13.50
CA ASP A 150 0.98 -4.17 -12.79
C ASP A 150 0.87 -5.53 -13.47
N ALA A 151 2.03 -6.15 -13.71
CA ALA A 151 2.17 -7.48 -14.34
C ALA A 151 2.47 -8.58 -13.31
N SER A 152 2.90 -8.22 -12.10
CA SER A 152 3.22 -9.18 -11.04
C SER A 152 1.96 -9.76 -10.43
N ASN A 153 2.02 -11.01 -9.98
CA ASN A 153 0.87 -11.76 -9.45
C ASN A 153 -0.25 -11.94 -10.50
N LEU A 154 0.11 -11.98 -11.78
CA LEU A 154 -0.76 -12.32 -12.91
C LEU A 154 -0.06 -13.33 -13.81
N PRO A 155 -0.79 -14.21 -14.50
CA PRO A 155 -0.17 -15.21 -15.35
C PRO A 155 0.09 -14.69 -16.75
N PHE A 156 0.90 -15.44 -17.50
CA PHE A 156 1.18 -15.22 -18.90
C PHE A 156 1.72 -13.80 -19.15
N SER A 157 1.16 -13.09 -20.13
CA SER A 157 1.45 -11.69 -20.41
C SER A 157 0.33 -10.77 -19.94
N PHE A 158 -0.46 -11.19 -18.93
CA PHE A 158 -1.52 -10.33 -18.40
C PHE A 158 -0.97 -9.22 -17.51
N VAL A 159 -1.56 -8.03 -17.68
CA VAL A 159 -1.38 -6.89 -16.77
C VAL A 159 -2.72 -6.39 -16.27
N SER A 160 -2.77 -5.96 -15.01
CA SER A 160 -3.96 -5.33 -14.44
C SER A 160 -3.99 -3.85 -14.79
N ILE A 161 -5.13 -3.38 -15.28
CA ILE A 161 -5.41 -1.97 -15.48
C ILE A 161 -5.88 -1.38 -14.13
N PRO A 162 -5.26 -0.30 -13.64
CA PRO A 162 -5.65 0.33 -12.38
C PRO A 162 -7.08 0.87 -12.42
N LEU A 163 -7.61 1.17 -11.24
CA LEU A 163 -8.87 1.87 -11.08
C LEU A 163 -8.62 3.38 -11.25
N GLU A 164 -9.48 4.04 -12.02
CA GLU A 164 -9.53 5.49 -11.98
C GLU A 164 -9.97 5.95 -10.58
N PRO A 165 -9.46 7.08 -10.07
CA PRO A 165 -9.75 7.57 -8.72
C PRO A 165 -11.23 7.58 -8.34
N GLU A 166 -12.09 8.06 -9.25
CA GLU A 166 -13.53 8.20 -9.02
C GLU A 166 -14.20 6.83 -8.89
N LEU A 167 -13.82 5.87 -9.74
CA LEU A 167 -14.30 4.50 -9.67
C LEU A 167 -13.81 3.81 -8.40
N ALA A 168 -12.53 4.00 -8.03
CA ALA A 168 -11.98 3.45 -6.80
C ALA A 168 -12.71 4.00 -5.55
N ALA A 169 -13.00 5.30 -5.52
CA ALA A 169 -13.78 5.91 -4.44
C ALA A 169 -15.21 5.36 -4.38
N GLY A 170 -15.87 5.24 -5.54
CA GLY A 170 -17.20 4.63 -5.65
C GLY A 170 -17.23 3.19 -5.15
N LEU A 171 -16.24 2.37 -5.53
CA LEU A 171 -16.10 0.99 -5.06
C LEU A 171 -15.86 0.92 -3.55
N ALA A 172 -14.96 1.76 -3.01
CA ALA A 172 -14.72 1.81 -1.57
C ALA A 172 -15.99 2.17 -0.80
N GLY A 173 -16.74 3.16 -1.27
CA GLY A 173 -18.04 3.55 -0.73
C GLY A 173 -19.08 2.42 -0.80
N GLY A 174 -19.21 1.77 -1.96
CA GLY A 174 -20.14 0.65 -2.15
C GLY A 174 -19.83 -0.56 -1.27
N ILE A 175 -18.57 -0.87 -1.04
CA ILE A 175 -18.16 -1.95 -0.13
C ILE A 175 -18.47 -1.59 1.32
N ALA A 176 -18.18 -0.36 1.75
CA ALA A 176 -18.50 0.12 3.09
C ALA A 176 -20.01 0.04 3.36
N GLU A 177 -20.82 0.50 2.40
CA GLU A 177 -22.27 0.47 2.46
C GLU A 177 -22.80 -0.97 2.51
N ARG A 178 -22.26 -1.86 1.69
CA ARG A 178 -22.64 -3.28 1.70
C ARG A 178 -22.38 -3.93 3.06
N ILE A 179 -21.23 -3.65 3.67
CA ILE A 179 -20.88 -4.14 5.01
C ILE A 179 -21.83 -3.57 6.06
N ARG A 180 -22.17 -2.28 5.96
CA ARG A 180 -23.11 -1.63 6.86
C ARG A 180 -24.50 -2.27 6.80
N LEU A 181 -25.00 -2.52 5.59
CA LEU A 181 -26.31 -3.13 5.37
C LEU A 181 -26.37 -4.60 5.81
N GLU A 182 -25.35 -5.40 5.48
CA GLU A 182 -25.37 -6.84 5.79
C GLU A 182 -24.94 -7.18 7.22
N LEU A 183 -24.02 -6.40 7.80
CA LEU A 183 -23.41 -6.73 9.10
C LEU A 183 -23.76 -5.71 10.19
N GLY A 184 -24.40 -4.58 9.86
CA GLY A 184 -24.67 -3.51 10.82
C GLY A 184 -23.40 -2.80 11.31
N ILE A 185 -22.30 -2.89 10.56
CA ILE A 185 -20.99 -2.37 10.96
C ILE A 185 -20.63 -1.15 10.11
N ASP A 186 -20.32 -0.04 10.78
CA ASP A 186 -19.81 1.19 10.15
C ASP A 186 -18.29 1.24 10.24
N LEU A 187 -17.62 1.13 9.09
CA LEU A 187 -16.16 1.12 8.99
C LEU A 187 -15.68 1.92 7.77
N THR A 188 -14.40 2.29 7.77
CA THR A 188 -13.80 2.99 6.64
C THR A 188 -13.08 2.00 5.72
N VAL A 189 -13.41 1.99 4.43
CA VAL A 189 -12.75 1.16 3.42
C VAL A 189 -11.69 1.97 2.70
N LEU A 190 -10.48 1.44 2.55
CA LEU A 190 -9.44 1.98 1.69
C LEU A 190 -9.06 0.95 0.63
N ILE A 191 -8.97 1.40 -0.62
CA ILE A 191 -8.33 0.64 -1.69
C ILE A 191 -6.88 1.10 -1.77
N ILE A 192 -5.94 0.17 -1.78
CA ILE A 192 -4.51 0.46 -1.71
C ILE A 192 -3.74 -0.28 -2.78
N ASP A 193 -2.58 0.28 -3.10
CA ASP A 193 -1.61 -0.31 -4.01
C ASP A 193 -0.19 -0.17 -3.45
N SER A 194 0.70 -1.04 -3.90
CA SER A 194 2.09 -1.12 -3.44
C SER A 194 3.00 -0.03 -4.03
N ASP A 195 2.52 0.68 -5.05
CA ASP A 195 3.18 1.85 -5.62
C ASP A 195 3.51 2.91 -4.57
N ARG A 196 4.62 3.64 -4.80
CA ARG A 196 5.16 4.58 -3.81
C ARG A 196 4.48 5.94 -3.90
N THR A 197 4.07 6.46 -2.74
CA THR A 197 3.80 7.88 -2.52
C THR A 197 4.87 8.46 -1.59
N TYR A 198 5.40 9.63 -1.94
CA TYR A 198 6.51 10.29 -1.23
C TYR A 198 6.03 11.49 -0.44
N LYS A 199 6.64 11.74 0.72
CA LYS A 199 6.46 12.96 1.48
C LYS A 199 7.47 14.02 1.04
N LEU A 200 6.99 15.12 0.48
CA LEU A 200 7.78 16.29 0.07
C LEU A 200 7.39 17.50 0.93
N GLY A 201 8.11 17.69 2.04
CA GLY A 201 7.79 18.75 3.01
C GLY A 201 6.38 18.57 3.62
N PRO A 202 5.48 19.56 3.48
CA PRO A 202 4.09 19.46 3.92
C PRO A 202 3.18 18.74 2.92
N PHE A 203 3.67 18.40 1.73
CA PHE A 203 2.89 17.79 0.65
C PHE A 203 3.22 16.31 0.46
N TYR A 204 2.32 15.59 -0.22
CA TYR A 204 2.57 14.23 -0.69
C TYR A 204 2.47 14.19 -2.20
N ILE A 205 3.40 13.48 -2.84
CA ILE A 205 3.47 13.33 -4.29
C ILE A 205 3.47 11.85 -4.68
N SER A 206 2.76 11.49 -5.74
CA SER A 206 2.68 10.12 -6.24
C SER A 206 2.91 10.07 -7.76
N PRO A 207 3.64 9.05 -8.28
CA PRO A 207 3.73 8.80 -9.71
C PRO A 207 2.36 8.59 -10.35
N ARG A 208 1.44 7.94 -9.63
CA ARG A 208 0.13 7.51 -10.13
C ARG A 208 -1.01 8.40 -9.59
N PRO A 209 -2.22 8.34 -10.18
CA PRO A 209 -3.39 9.04 -9.63
C PRO A 209 -3.91 8.40 -8.33
N THR A 210 -4.59 9.21 -7.50
CA THR A 210 -5.29 8.80 -6.27
C THR A 210 -6.50 9.73 -6.03
N ALA A 211 -7.55 9.21 -5.40
CA ALA A 211 -8.71 9.96 -4.96
C ALA A 211 -8.54 10.60 -3.56
N VAL A 212 -7.45 10.27 -2.85
CA VAL A 212 -7.21 10.79 -1.50
C VAL A 212 -6.72 12.23 -1.58
N ARG A 213 -7.51 13.14 -1.01
CA ARG A 213 -7.20 14.58 -0.98
C ARG A 213 -5.91 14.85 -0.21
N GLY A 214 -5.13 15.82 -0.69
CA GLY A 214 -3.83 16.18 -0.12
C GLY A 214 -2.65 15.39 -0.68
N ILE A 215 -2.88 14.46 -1.62
CA ILE A 215 -1.83 13.78 -2.40
C ILE A 215 -1.89 14.27 -3.84
N VAL A 216 -0.79 14.82 -4.34
CA VAL A 216 -0.63 15.24 -5.74
C VAL A 216 -0.19 14.04 -6.57
N GLY A 217 -1.12 13.44 -7.32
CA GLY A 217 -0.85 12.29 -8.19
C GLY A 217 -0.48 12.65 -9.63
N ARG A 218 -0.32 11.62 -10.46
CA ARG A 218 -0.07 11.70 -11.93
C ARG A 218 1.27 12.31 -12.33
N LEU A 219 2.26 12.32 -11.44
CA LEU A 219 3.57 12.92 -11.71
C LEU A 219 4.57 11.95 -12.38
N GLY A 220 4.19 10.68 -12.56
CA GLY A 220 4.99 9.65 -13.23
C GLY A 220 6.45 9.60 -12.78
N ALA A 221 7.36 9.60 -13.77
CA ALA A 221 8.80 9.61 -13.55
C ALA A 221 9.30 10.78 -12.70
N LEU A 222 8.64 11.94 -12.71
CA LEU A 222 9.10 13.10 -11.96
C LEU A 222 8.99 12.87 -10.45
N ALA A 223 7.83 12.39 -9.96
CA ALA A 223 7.67 12.09 -8.54
C ALA A 223 8.60 10.96 -8.07
N TYR A 224 8.81 9.95 -8.91
CA TYR A 224 9.69 8.83 -8.57
C TYR A 224 11.15 9.25 -8.48
N VAL A 225 11.66 9.98 -9.48
CA VAL A 225 13.06 10.44 -9.50
C VAL A 225 13.30 11.41 -8.35
N LEU A 226 12.44 12.44 -8.20
CA LEU A 226 12.55 13.41 -7.11
C LEU A 226 12.50 12.71 -5.74
N GLY A 227 11.55 11.79 -5.58
CA GLY A 227 11.35 11.07 -4.33
C GLY A 227 12.56 10.23 -3.93
N ASN A 228 13.13 9.46 -4.85
CA ASN A 228 14.26 8.59 -4.53
C ASN A 228 15.61 9.32 -4.49
N ALA A 229 15.86 10.26 -5.41
CA ALA A 229 17.12 11.00 -5.44
C ALA A 229 17.32 11.83 -4.17
N LEU A 230 16.24 12.42 -3.63
CA LEU A 230 16.27 13.16 -2.36
C LEU A 230 16.10 12.28 -1.12
N GLY A 231 15.99 10.95 -1.26
CA GLY A 231 15.78 10.05 -0.13
C GLY A 231 14.49 10.31 0.65
N LEU A 232 13.44 10.79 -0.02
CA LEU A 232 12.18 11.13 0.64
C LEU A 232 11.52 9.89 1.25
N LYS A 233 10.86 10.10 2.38
CA LYS A 233 10.09 9.04 3.03
C LYS A 233 8.94 8.61 2.11
N SER A 234 8.88 7.31 1.84
CA SER A 234 7.86 6.70 0.97
C SER A 234 6.90 5.81 1.74
N TYR A 235 5.71 5.65 1.17
CA TYR A 235 4.57 4.89 1.70
C TYR A 235 3.90 4.12 0.56
N ALA A 236 3.16 3.06 0.88
CA ALA A 236 2.22 2.45 -0.06
C ALA A 236 1.11 3.46 -0.37
N THR A 237 0.63 3.47 -1.62
CA THR A 237 -0.31 4.48 -2.11
C THR A 237 -1.75 4.09 -1.73
N PRO A 238 -2.47 4.92 -0.96
CA PRO A 238 -3.92 4.78 -0.83
C PRO A 238 -4.57 5.31 -2.11
N VAL A 239 -5.20 4.42 -2.88
CA VAL A 239 -5.83 4.76 -4.16
C VAL A 239 -7.13 5.51 -3.91
N ALA A 240 -7.93 5.05 -2.96
CA ALA A 240 -9.18 5.69 -2.59
C ALA A 240 -9.61 5.31 -1.16
N SER A 241 -10.60 6.05 -0.66
CA SER A 241 -11.21 5.86 0.65
C SER A 241 -12.73 6.03 0.53
N SER A 242 -13.51 5.24 1.26
CA SER A 242 -14.96 5.43 1.42
C SER A 242 -15.29 6.72 2.18
N ARG A 243 -14.30 7.26 2.91
CA ARG A 243 -14.36 8.53 3.64
C ARG A 243 -13.56 9.61 2.89
N PRO A 244 -14.21 10.60 2.25
CA PRO A 244 -13.53 11.62 1.44
C PRO A 244 -12.64 12.60 2.21
N ASP A 245 -12.90 12.80 3.51
CA ASP A 245 -12.17 13.70 4.41
C ASP A 245 -11.05 13.00 5.20
N ILE A 246 -10.67 11.78 4.82
CA ILE A 246 -9.56 11.08 5.48
C ILE A 246 -8.26 11.87 5.32
N LYS A 247 -7.54 12.07 6.44
CA LYS A 247 -6.24 12.75 6.41
C LYS A 247 -5.22 11.91 5.63
N PRO A 248 -4.41 12.50 4.73
CA PRO A 248 -3.45 11.76 3.92
C PRO A 248 -2.40 11.04 4.77
N GLU A 249 -1.94 11.63 5.88
CA GLU A 249 -1.01 11.01 6.84
C GLU A 249 -1.53 9.66 7.34
N LEU A 250 -2.81 9.64 7.72
CA LEU A 250 -3.47 8.46 8.26
C LEU A 250 -3.64 7.41 7.17
N ALA A 251 -4.14 7.81 5.99
CA ALA A 251 -4.32 6.91 4.85
C ALA A 251 -3.00 6.24 4.42
N LEU A 252 -1.92 7.01 4.31
CA LEU A 252 -0.58 6.51 3.96
C LEU A 252 -0.02 5.56 5.02
N ARG A 253 -0.24 5.86 6.30
CA ARG A 253 0.17 4.98 7.42
C ARG A 253 -0.58 3.66 7.38
N LEU A 254 -1.90 3.70 7.22
CA LEU A 254 -2.75 2.51 7.12
C LEU A 254 -2.36 1.67 5.90
N ALA A 255 -2.24 2.29 4.72
CA ALA A 255 -1.84 1.63 3.49
C ALA A 255 -0.50 0.91 3.62
N SER A 256 0.50 1.55 4.24
CA SER A 256 1.83 0.96 4.44
C SER A 256 1.83 -0.18 5.47
N VAL A 257 0.94 -0.15 6.46
CA VAL A 257 0.76 -1.25 7.42
C VAL A 257 0.04 -2.42 6.77
N ALA A 258 -1.03 -2.16 6.02
CA ALA A 258 -1.78 -3.20 5.31
C ALA A 258 -0.95 -3.84 4.21
N SER A 259 -0.26 -3.08 3.36
CA SER A 259 0.61 -3.62 2.30
C SER A 259 1.65 -4.60 2.85
N ARG A 260 2.27 -4.29 4.00
CA ARG A 260 3.19 -5.22 4.68
C ARG A 260 2.50 -6.47 5.21
N ALA A 261 1.27 -6.35 5.70
CA ALA A 261 0.49 -7.49 6.19
C ALA A 261 -0.03 -8.40 5.06
N MET A 262 -0.35 -7.83 3.90
CA MET A 262 -0.74 -8.56 2.68
C MET A 262 0.44 -9.37 2.12
N GLY A 263 1.66 -8.84 2.24
CA GLY A 263 2.86 -9.45 1.67
C GLY A 263 2.96 -9.23 0.16
N HIS A 264 3.75 -10.06 -0.51
CA HIS A 264 4.04 -9.89 -1.95
C HIS A 264 3.46 -11.01 -2.83
N GLY A 265 2.68 -11.93 -2.26
CA GLY A 265 2.17 -13.09 -2.98
C GLY A 265 3.30 -13.91 -3.61
N ALA A 266 3.27 -14.04 -4.94
CA ALA A 266 4.22 -14.82 -5.72
C ALA A 266 5.57 -14.11 -5.93
N GLY A 267 5.67 -12.80 -5.68
CA GLY A 267 6.90 -12.02 -5.85
C GLY A 267 6.62 -10.52 -5.87
N ARG A 268 7.65 -9.70 -5.61
CA ARG A 268 7.53 -8.22 -5.66
C ARG A 268 7.42 -7.66 -7.07
N ASP A 269 7.95 -8.41 -8.04
CA ASP A 269 7.97 -8.06 -9.45
C ASP A 269 7.87 -9.33 -10.30
N VAL A 270 7.74 -9.16 -11.62
CA VAL A 270 7.61 -10.28 -12.57
C VAL A 270 8.81 -11.22 -12.57
N TRP A 271 10.02 -10.71 -12.31
CA TRP A 271 11.23 -11.52 -12.25
C TRP A 271 11.26 -12.41 -11.00
N GLU A 272 10.92 -11.86 -9.82
CA GLU A 272 10.80 -12.66 -8.60
C GLU A 272 9.69 -13.72 -8.73
N MET A 273 8.56 -13.34 -9.34
CA MET A 273 7.45 -14.25 -9.59
C MET A 273 7.85 -15.42 -10.50
N ALA A 274 8.48 -15.13 -11.63
CA ALA A 274 8.95 -16.15 -12.57
C ALA A 274 10.03 -17.06 -11.95
N SER A 275 11.00 -16.45 -11.25
CA SER A 275 12.06 -17.17 -10.54
C SER A 275 11.51 -18.11 -9.46
N ARG A 276 10.48 -17.68 -8.71
CA ARG A 276 9.84 -18.52 -7.67
C ARG A 276 9.29 -19.83 -8.24
N PHE A 277 8.76 -19.82 -9.45
CA PHE A 277 8.20 -21.00 -10.10
C PHE A 277 9.18 -21.71 -11.03
N GLY A 278 10.40 -21.19 -11.21
CA GLY A 278 11.40 -21.76 -12.11
C GLY A 278 11.00 -21.70 -13.58
N VAL A 279 10.28 -20.64 -13.97
CA VAL A 279 9.78 -20.44 -15.34
C VAL A 279 10.26 -19.11 -15.93
N GLU A 280 10.11 -18.96 -17.24
CA GLU A 280 10.29 -17.68 -17.93
C GLU A 280 9.22 -16.65 -17.52
N LEU A 281 9.45 -15.37 -17.83
CA LEU A 281 8.58 -14.26 -17.40
C LEU A 281 7.10 -14.46 -17.73
N THR A 282 6.79 -15.05 -18.88
CA THR A 282 5.43 -15.31 -19.36
C THR A 282 4.98 -16.75 -19.13
N GLY A 283 5.76 -17.56 -18.42
CA GLY A 283 5.46 -18.97 -18.14
C GLY A 283 4.59 -19.22 -16.91
N VAL A 284 4.31 -18.18 -16.11
CA VAL A 284 3.49 -18.28 -14.90
C VAL A 284 2.02 -18.50 -15.29
N SER A 285 1.34 -19.44 -14.62
CA SER A 285 -0.06 -19.80 -14.91
C SER A 285 -0.99 -19.54 -13.71
N TRP A 286 -2.31 -19.55 -13.95
CA TRP A 286 -3.30 -19.43 -12.88
C TRP A 286 -3.16 -20.53 -11.82
N SER A 287 -2.86 -21.76 -12.21
CA SER A 287 -2.69 -22.88 -11.27
C SER A 287 -1.47 -22.68 -10.37
N MET A 288 -0.37 -22.15 -10.93
CA MET A 288 0.81 -21.77 -10.15
C MET A 288 0.45 -20.68 -9.12
N LEU A 289 -0.24 -19.62 -9.55
CA LEU A 289 -0.65 -18.53 -8.66
C LEU A 289 -1.63 -19.00 -7.57
N ALA A 290 -2.54 -19.91 -7.90
CA ALA A 290 -3.47 -20.51 -6.93
C ALA A 290 -2.77 -21.28 -5.80
N SER A 291 -1.53 -21.75 -6.01
CA SER A 291 -0.73 -22.40 -4.96
C SER A 291 -0.14 -21.43 -3.93
N VAL A 292 -0.14 -20.12 -4.24
CA VAL A 292 0.44 -19.08 -3.39
C VAL A 292 -0.60 -18.52 -2.44
N GLU A 293 -0.16 -18.19 -1.23
CA GLU A 293 -1.02 -17.55 -0.26
C GLU A 293 -1.49 -16.17 -0.74
N HIS A 294 -2.81 -15.99 -0.85
CA HIS A 294 -3.43 -14.74 -1.23
C HIS A 294 -4.07 -14.06 -0.01
N ARG A 295 -3.68 -12.82 0.27
CA ARG A 295 -4.18 -12.01 1.39
C ARG A 295 -4.62 -10.61 0.93
N PRO A 296 -5.67 -10.48 0.11
CA PRO A 296 -6.07 -9.19 -0.47
C PRO A 296 -6.82 -8.29 0.52
N ILE A 297 -7.19 -8.80 1.69
CA ILE A 297 -8.04 -8.13 2.68
C ILE A 297 -7.28 -7.97 3.99
N VAL A 298 -7.24 -6.74 4.52
CA VAL A 298 -6.67 -6.44 5.84
C VAL A 298 -7.63 -5.59 6.66
N LEU A 299 -7.89 -6.00 7.90
CA LEU A 299 -8.60 -5.20 8.89
C LEU A 299 -7.60 -4.59 9.88
N ILE A 300 -7.73 -3.29 10.12
CA ILE A 300 -6.92 -2.53 11.07
C ILE A 300 -7.81 -1.87 12.11
N ARG A 301 -7.41 -1.98 13.38
CA ARG A 301 -8.09 -1.36 14.53
C ARG A 301 -7.12 -0.58 15.40
N PHE A 302 -7.51 0.60 15.85
CA PHE A 302 -6.81 1.30 16.90
C PHE A 302 -7.08 0.68 18.27
N SER A 303 -6.02 0.43 19.03
CA SER A 303 -6.10 -0.04 20.42
C SER A 303 -5.37 0.92 21.35
N ARG A 304 -5.97 1.19 22.51
CA ARG A 304 -5.26 1.85 23.61
C ARG A 304 -4.20 0.89 24.17
N PRO A 305 -3.01 1.36 24.57
CA PRO A 305 -2.10 0.54 25.33
C PRO A 305 -2.82 0.03 26.58
N ARG A 306 -2.83 -1.27 26.83
CA ARG A 306 -3.25 -1.79 28.14
C ARG A 306 -2.34 -1.13 29.18
N GLY A 307 -2.92 -0.33 30.08
CA GLY A 307 -2.21 0.09 31.28
C GLY A 307 -1.71 -1.17 32.00
N ARG A 308 -0.44 -1.18 32.43
CA ARG A 308 0.03 -2.21 33.36
C ARG A 308 -0.97 -2.22 34.53
N PRO A 309 -1.52 -3.38 34.96
CA PRO A 309 -2.26 -3.41 36.20
C PRO A 309 -1.30 -2.90 37.28
N GLY A 310 -1.66 -1.78 37.92
CA GLY A 310 -0.92 -1.27 39.05
C GLY A 310 -0.76 -2.43 40.04
N ARG A 311 0.47 -2.70 40.45
CA ARG A 311 0.69 -3.50 41.66
C ARG A 311 -0.14 -2.81 42.74
N MET A 312 -1.28 -3.41 43.13
CA MET A 312 -1.91 -3.07 44.40
C MET A 312 -0.81 -3.24 45.44
N GLY A 313 -0.42 -2.12 46.06
CA GLY A 313 0.48 -2.14 47.19
C GLY A 313 -0.08 -3.14 48.20
N ARG A 314 0.76 -4.09 48.62
CA ARG A 314 0.42 -4.91 49.79
C ARG A 314 0.08 -3.95 50.93
N PRO A 315 -0.98 -4.18 51.70
CA PRO A 315 -1.19 -3.44 52.92
C PRO A 315 0.05 -3.57 53.79
N SER A 316 0.60 -2.46 54.25
CA SER A 316 1.66 -2.44 55.25
C SER A 316 1.23 -3.28 56.45
N PRO A 317 2.06 -4.20 56.97
CA PRO A 317 1.76 -4.86 58.24
C PRO A 317 1.64 -3.78 59.31
N GLY A 318 0.51 -3.76 60.02
CA GLY A 318 0.27 -2.86 61.13
C GLY A 318 1.38 -3.00 62.19
N LEU A 319 1.76 -1.86 62.77
CA LEU A 319 2.63 -1.77 63.93
C LEU A 319 2.05 -2.62 65.07
N PRO A 320 2.84 -3.50 65.72
CA PRO A 320 2.43 -4.10 66.98
C PRO A 320 2.36 -3.01 68.03
N GLY A 321 1.20 -2.90 68.69
CA GLY A 321 1.02 -2.05 69.85
C GLY A 321 2.01 -2.39 70.95
N SER A 322 2.60 -1.37 71.53
CA SER A 322 3.36 -1.40 72.77
C SER A 322 2.44 -1.74 73.95
N PRO A 323 2.75 -2.76 74.76
CA PRO A 323 2.24 -2.85 76.11
C PRO A 323 3.20 -2.15 77.08
N SER A 324 2.60 -1.34 77.97
CA SER A 324 3.09 -0.92 79.29
C SER A 324 4.37 -0.09 79.35
#